data_AF-A0A943WQG3-F1
#
_entry.id   AF-A0A943WQG3-F1
#
_cell.length_a   1.000
_cell.length_b   1.000
_cell.length_c   1.000
_cell.angle_alpha   90.00
_cell.angle_beta   90.00
_cell.angle_gamma   90.00
#
_symmetry.space_group_name_H-M   'P 1'
#
loop_
_entity.id
_entity.type
_entity.pdbx_description
1 polymer ?
#
loop_
_entity_poly.entity_id
_entity_poly.type
_entity_poly.pdbx_seq_one_letter_code
_entity_poly.pdbx_strand_id
1 'polypeptide(L)'
;MLYPLFKLHIPVLRLQLAVLWGAFLVIQFIISTVMVLIRPEESILISGTLLPFAGAFSLFALTQSLVLVTFQDGVRMGRTRRQMLGLTLVLIGVDALLVSLSALLLPWLERTLCIRLWALLARRPGAAVMVEAPGGGQLWDPSYDTGLLRVEDFGLDVWWLAPLILLAGLLLGFLLASLTQRFGPRSYFLPSILYLYLIFSPRAEWLRDVRLLLPAALLLAAGLAWSLWSLLHTPVRQFP
;
A
#
# COMPACT_ATOMS: atom_id res chain seq x y z
N MET A 1 0.67 8.79 31.20
CA MET A 1 -0.65 8.85 30.50
C MET A 1 -0.59 8.59 28.99
N LEU A 2 0.57 8.52 28.32
CA LEU A 2 0.67 8.13 26.89
C LEU A 2 0.56 6.62 26.65
N TYR A 3 0.94 5.84 27.66
CA TYR A 3 0.98 4.38 27.63
C TYR A 3 -0.28 3.68 27.08
N PRO A 4 -1.53 4.04 27.49
CA PRO A 4 -2.72 3.37 26.96
C PRO A 4 -2.93 3.58 25.46
N LEU A 5 -2.59 4.76 24.91
CA LEU A 5 -2.71 5.04 23.48
C LEU A 5 -1.72 4.17 22.67
N PHE A 6 -0.47 4.09 23.12
CA PHE A 6 0.53 3.23 22.48
C PHE A 6 0.19 1.75 22.59
N LYS A 7 -0.38 1.32 23.72
CA LYS A 7 -0.80 -0.06 23.93
C LYS A 7 -1.88 -0.50 22.94
N LEU A 8 -2.79 0.41 22.55
CA LEU A 8 -3.82 0.13 21.54
C LEU A 8 -3.26 0.21 20.11
N HIS A 9 -2.33 1.14 19.85
CA HIS A 9 -1.77 1.41 18.53
C HIS A 9 -0.81 0.34 18.01
N ILE A 10 0.17 -0.04 18.85
CA ILE A 10 1.28 -0.91 18.45
C ILE A 10 0.81 -2.27 17.88
N PRO A 11 -0.20 -2.95 18.45
CA PRO A 11 -0.71 -4.20 17.89
C PRO A 11 -1.26 -4.06 16.47
N VAL A 12 -1.95 -2.95 16.17
CA VAL A 12 -2.54 -2.69 14.85
C VAL A 12 -1.44 -2.52 13.81
N LEU A 13 -0.43 -1.68 14.11
CA LEU A 13 0.74 -1.50 13.25
C LEU A 13 1.48 -2.83 13.01
N ARG A 14 1.70 -3.61 14.08
CA ARG A 14 2.35 -4.92 13.99
C ARG A 14 1.57 -5.88 13.12
N LEU A 15 0.24 -5.93 13.26
CA LEU A 15 -0.60 -6.80 12.45
C LEU A 15 -0.47 -6.45 10.96
N GLN A 16 -0.52 -5.17 10.61
CA GLN A 16 -0.40 -4.76 9.21
C GLN A 16 0.98 -5.03 8.62
N LEU A 17 2.05 -4.75 9.36
CA LEU A 17 3.40 -5.11 8.93
C LEU A 17 3.56 -6.62 8.80
N ALA A 18 2.99 -7.40 9.73
CA ALA A 18 2.99 -8.85 9.66
C ALA A 18 2.19 -9.38 8.47
N VAL A 19 1.08 -8.74 8.08
CA VAL A 19 0.33 -9.09 6.88
C VAL A 19 1.16 -8.82 5.63
N LEU A 20 1.81 -7.64 5.52
CA LEU A 20 2.65 -7.29 4.36
C LEU A 20 3.86 -8.22 4.22
N TRP A 21 4.66 -8.35 5.28
CA TRP A 21 5.85 -9.20 5.29
C TRP A 21 5.50 -10.68 5.22
N GLY A 22 4.44 -11.11 5.91
CA GLY A 22 3.99 -12.50 5.94
C GLY A 22 3.45 -12.94 4.58
N ALA A 23 2.61 -12.14 3.93
CA ALA A 23 2.12 -12.43 2.58
C ALA A 23 3.29 -12.54 1.59
N PHE A 24 4.24 -11.60 1.67
CA PHE A 24 5.46 -11.66 0.86
C PHE A 24 6.21 -12.98 1.08
N LEU A 25 6.55 -13.32 2.32
CA LEU A 25 7.31 -14.53 2.64
C LEU A 25 6.59 -15.81 2.21
N VAL A 26 5.27 -15.89 2.39
CA VAL A 26 4.46 -17.05 1.95
C VAL A 26 4.52 -17.19 0.44
N ILE A 27 4.34 -16.10 -0.31
CA ILE A 27 4.44 -16.12 -1.78
C ILE A 27 5.85 -16.58 -2.20
N GLN A 28 6.90 -15.99 -1.62
CA GLN A 28 8.29 -16.36 -1.91
C GLN A 28 8.59 -17.83 -1.60
N PHE A 29 8.05 -18.34 -0.50
CA PHE A 29 8.19 -19.74 -0.10
C PHE A 29 7.50 -20.70 -1.08
N ILE A 30 6.27 -20.38 -1.50
CA ILE A 30 5.53 -21.16 -2.50
C ILE A 30 6.31 -21.20 -3.81
N ILE A 31 6.76 -20.05 -4.32
CA ILE A 31 7.53 -19.96 -5.56
C ILE A 31 8.82 -20.79 -5.44
N SER A 32 9.56 -20.64 -4.33
CA SER A 32 10.80 -21.40 -4.10
C SER A 32 10.56 -22.91 -4.06
N THR A 33 9.46 -23.35 -3.45
CA THR A 33 9.07 -24.77 -3.39
C THR A 33 8.77 -25.31 -4.80
N VAL A 34 8.01 -24.56 -5.60
CA VAL A 34 7.72 -24.89 -6.99
C VAL A 34 9.00 -24.97 -7.83
N MET A 35 9.96 -24.06 -7.63
CA MET A 35 11.25 -24.08 -8.33
C MET A 35 12.04 -25.36 -8.05
N VAL A 36 12.05 -25.84 -6.80
CA VAL A 36 12.81 -27.03 -6.42
C VAL A 36 12.17 -28.31 -6.95
N LEU A 37 10.83 -28.42 -6.84
CA LEU A 37 10.10 -29.66 -7.09
C LEU A 37 9.72 -29.84 -8.56
N ILE A 38 9.19 -28.79 -9.19
CA ILE A 38 8.56 -28.88 -10.51
C ILE A 38 9.51 -28.40 -11.61
N ARG A 39 10.41 -27.44 -11.30
CA ARG A 39 11.32 -26.79 -12.26
C ARG A 39 10.57 -26.33 -13.52
N PRO A 40 9.56 -25.46 -13.37
CA PRO A 40 8.69 -25.08 -14.47
C PRO A 40 9.51 -24.51 -15.64
N GLU A 41 9.14 -24.93 -16.86
CA GLU A 41 9.61 -24.32 -18.10
C GLU A 41 8.78 -23.09 -18.50
N GLU A 42 7.59 -22.95 -17.88
CA GLU A 42 6.70 -21.80 -18.03
C GLU A 42 7.10 -20.61 -17.14
N SER A 43 6.60 -19.44 -17.50
CA SER A 43 6.87 -18.16 -16.84
C SER A 43 6.31 -18.07 -15.42
N ILE A 44 7.05 -17.38 -14.53
CA ILE A 44 6.65 -17.12 -13.15
C ILE A 44 6.24 -15.65 -13.01
N LEU A 45 5.08 -15.39 -12.43
CA LEU A 45 4.57 -14.05 -12.19
C LEU A 45 5.23 -13.39 -10.97
N ILE A 46 5.69 -12.14 -11.12
CA ILE A 46 6.25 -11.31 -10.04
C ILE A 46 5.12 -10.75 -9.17
N SER A 47 5.26 -10.86 -7.84
CA SER A 47 4.31 -10.26 -6.89
C SER A 47 4.57 -8.76 -6.64
N GLY A 48 5.73 -8.26 -7.04
CA GLY A 48 6.30 -6.96 -6.67
C GLY A 48 5.44 -5.73 -6.97
N THR A 49 4.58 -5.77 -7.98
CA THR A 49 3.67 -4.65 -8.32
C THR A 49 2.47 -4.56 -7.38
N LEU A 50 2.05 -5.65 -6.75
CA LEU A 50 0.90 -5.68 -5.83
C LEU A 50 1.24 -5.13 -4.44
N LEU A 51 2.52 -5.17 -4.05
CA LEU A 51 2.98 -4.77 -2.72
C LEU A 51 2.82 -3.26 -2.44
N PRO A 52 3.11 -2.32 -3.37
CA PRO A 52 2.78 -0.90 -3.18
C PRO A 52 1.28 -0.65 -2.98
N PHE A 53 0.41 -1.39 -3.66
CA PHE A 53 -1.04 -1.28 -3.47
C PHE A 53 -1.48 -1.83 -2.11
N ALA A 54 -0.94 -2.98 -1.69
CA ALA A 54 -1.18 -3.52 -0.36
C ALA A 54 -0.67 -2.56 0.74
N GLY A 55 0.48 -1.91 0.51
CA GLY A 55 1.02 -0.86 1.37
C GLY A 55 0.10 0.35 1.45
N ALA A 56 -0.42 0.83 0.31
CA ALA A 56 -1.34 1.97 0.28
C ALA A 56 -2.65 1.67 1.02
N PHE A 57 -3.18 0.46 0.85
CA PHE A 57 -4.35 0.01 1.60
C PHE A 57 -4.08 -0.11 3.11
N SER A 58 -2.88 -0.57 3.49
CA SER A 58 -2.45 -0.62 4.89
C SER A 58 -2.37 0.79 5.50
N LEU A 59 -1.75 1.74 4.80
CA LEU A 59 -1.70 3.15 5.19
C LEU A 59 -3.09 3.77 5.33
N PHE A 60 -3.97 3.47 4.39
CA PHE A 60 -5.37 3.86 4.45
C PHE A 60 -6.03 3.35 5.74
N ALA A 61 -5.88 2.06 6.06
CA ALA A 61 -6.46 1.49 7.27
C ALA A 61 -5.82 2.02 8.58
N LEU A 62 -4.52 2.29 8.63
CA LEU A 62 -3.85 2.87 9.82
C LEU A 62 -4.30 4.29 10.07
N THR A 63 -4.33 5.11 9.03
CA THR A 63 -4.79 6.50 9.13
C THR A 63 -6.24 6.55 9.60
N GLN A 64 -7.10 5.65 9.12
CA GLN A 64 -8.46 5.49 9.63
C GLN A 64 -8.48 5.15 11.13
N SER A 65 -7.76 4.11 11.54
CA SER A 65 -7.72 3.67 12.94
C SER A 65 -7.21 4.78 13.87
N LEU A 66 -6.14 5.48 13.47
CA LEU A 66 -5.53 6.55 14.26
C LEU A 66 -6.46 7.75 14.43
N VAL A 67 -7.20 8.14 13.39
CA VAL A 67 -8.09 9.29 13.42
C VAL A 67 -9.44 8.96 14.05
N LEU A 68 -10.00 7.77 13.79
CA LEU A 68 -11.34 7.41 14.29
C LEU A 68 -11.32 6.85 15.72
N VAL A 69 -10.25 6.17 16.11
CA VAL A 69 -10.14 5.52 17.43
C VAL A 69 -9.19 6.32 18.31
N THR A 70 -7.90 6.35 17.95
CA THR A 70 -6.85 6.90 18.83
C THR A 70 -7.04 8.39 19.12
N PHE A 71 -7.39 9.21 18.12
CA PHE A 71 -7.70 10.63 18.31
C PHE A 71 -8.89 10.83 19.26
N GLN A 72 -9.98 10.08 19.07
CA GLN A 72 -11.19 10.25 19.86
C GLN A 72 -10.98 9.84 21.31
N ASP A 73 -10.34 8.69 21.54
CA ASP A 73 -10.00 8.21 22.87
C ASP A 73 -9.08 9.19 23.59
N GLY A 74 -8.08 9.73 22.87
CA GLY A 74 -7.17 10.73 23.43
C GLY A 74 -7.86 12.02 23.86
N VAL A 75 -8.85 12.50 23.10
CA VAL A 75 -9.66 13.67 23.49
C VAL A 75 -10.59 13.33 24.68
N ARG A 76 -11.17 12.12 24.71
CA ARG A 76 -12.00 11.64 25.84
C ARG A 76 -11.21 11.50 27.14
N MET A 77 -9.91 11.22 27.06
CA MET A 77 -9.00 11.20 28.21
C MET A 77 -8.61 12.60 28.74
N GLY A 78 -9.31 13.66 28.32
CA GLY A 78 -9.14 15.02 28.85
C GLY A 78 -8.02 15.83 28.22
N ARG A 79 -7.43 15.39 27.09
CA ARG A 79 -6.41 16.17 26.39
C ARG A 79 -7.00 17.22 25.47
N THR A 80 -6.22 18.28 25.25
CA THR A 80 -6.59 19.30 24.26
C THR A 80 -6.51 18.73 22.85
N ARG A 81 -7.44 19.14 21.99
CA ARG A 81 -7.52 18.69 20.59
C ARG A 81 -6.24 18.96 19.80
N ARG A 82 -5.59 20.10 20.04
CA ARG A 82 -4.33 20.47 19.37
C ARG A 82 -3.20 19.50 19.72
N GLN A 83 -3.07 19.15 21.00
CA GLN A 83 -2.07 18.18 21.45
C GLN A 83 -2.36 16.79 20.88
N MET A 84 -3.62 16.36 20.88
CA MET A 84 -3.98 15.04 20.36
C MET A 84 -3.81 14.97 18.84
N LEU A 85 -4.18 16.02 18.11
CA LEU A 85 -3.98 16.13 16.67
C LEU A 85 -2.49 16.05 16.32
N GLY A 86 -1.64 16.80 17.02
CA GLY A 86 -0.19 16.74 16.84
C GLY A 86 0.35 15.33 17.06
N LEU A 87 -0.10 14.64 18.13
CA LEU A 87 0.31 13.28 18.42
C LEU A 87 -0.15 12.30 17.33
N THR A 88 -1.39 12.40 16.87
CA THR A 88 -1.91 11.53 15.80
C THR A 88 -1.18 11.75 14.49
N LEU A 89 -0.83 13.00 14.14
CA LEU A 89 -0.04 13.29 12.94
C LEU A 89 1.36 12.70 13.04
N VAL A 90 2.01 12.77 14.21
CA VAL A 90 3.30 12.13 14.43
C VAL A 90 3.21 10.62 14.28
N LEU A 91 2.19 9.98 14.87
CA LEU A 91 1.97 8.53 14.72
C LEU A 91 1.71 8.14 13.27
N ILE A 92 0.83 8.88 12.58
CA ILE A 92 0.56 8.67 11.15
C ILE A 92 1.88 8.80 10.36
N GLY A 93 2.71 9.80 10.64
CA GLY A 93 3.99 9.99 9.96
C GLY A 93 4.97 8.83 10.19
N VAL A 94 5.10 8.35 11.42
CA VAL A 94 5.97 7.21 11.76
C VAL A 94 5.48 5.93 11.08
N ASP A 95 4.20 5.63 11.18
CA ASP A 95 3.57 4.48 10.54
C ASP A 95 3.71 4.56 9.01
N ALA A 96 3.51 5.76 8.45
CA ALA A 96 3.65 6.02 7.04
C ALA A 96 5.03 5.67 6.53
N LEU A 97 6.06 6.11 7.25
CA LEU A 97 7.45 5.81 6.92
C LEU A 97 7.72 4.31 6.98
N LEU A 98 7.31 3.62 8.06
CA LEU A 98 7.58 2.19 8.22
C LEU A 98 6.90 1.32 7.16
N VAL A 99 5.63 1.59 6.88
CA VAL A 99 4.87 0.85 5.86
C VAL A 99 5.36 1.18 4.47
N SER A 100 5.66 2.46 4.17
CA SER A 100 6.18 2.85 2.86
C SER A 100 7.57 2.25 2.60
N LEU A 101 8.46 2.27 3.60
CA LEU A 101 9.76 1.62 3.50
C LEU A 101 9.60 0.12 3.23
N SER A 102 8.70 -0.56 3.95
CA SER A 102 8.42 -1.98 3.71
C SER A 102 7.87 -2.23 2.30
N ALA A 103 6.89 -1.44 1.88
CA ALA A 103 6.22 -1.58 0.58
C ALA A 103 7.13 -1.28 -0.62
N LEU A 104 8.22 -0.53 -0.43
CA LEU A 104 9.24 -0.28 -1.45
C LEU A 104 10.40 -1.27 -1.37
N LEU A 105 10.80 -1.66 -0.16
CA LEU A 105 11.92 -2.57 0.09
C LEU A 105 11.60 -4.01 -0.33
N LEU A 106 10.38 -4.50 -0.07
CA LEU A 106 10.00 -5.87 -0.41
C LEU A 106 10.01 -6.14 -1.93
N PRO A 107 9.39 -5.30 -2.79
CA PRO A 107 9.55 -5.44 -4.23
C PRO A 107 11.02 -5.37 -4.67
N TRP A 108 11.80 -4.45 -4.09
CA TRP A 108 13.21 -4.31 -4.44
C TRP A 108 14.01 -5.58 -4.08
N LEU A 109 13.76 -6.18 -2.92
CA LEU A 109 14.35 -7.45 -2.51
C LEU A 109 13.94 -8.59 -3.45
N GLU A 110 12.68 -8.63 -3.88
CA GLU A 110 12.19 -9.62 -4.83
C GLU A 110 12.96 -9.54 -6.15
N ARG A 111 13.06 -8.34 -6.72
CA ARG A 111 13.73 -8.10 -8.00
C ARG A 111 15.24 -8.34 -7.96
N THR A 112 15.87 -8.17 -6.80
CA THR A 112 17.33 -8.28 -6.67
C THR A 112 17.79 -9.65 -6.18
N LEU A 113 17.16 -10.19 -5.13
CA LEU A 113 17.57 -11.43 -4.48
C LEU A 113 16.70 -12.61 -4.88
N CYS A 114 15.37 -12.47 -4.80
CA CYS A 114 14.48 -13.62 -5.01
C CYS A 114 14.56 -14.16 -6.43
N ILE A 115 14.56 -13.30 -7.44
CA ILE A 115 14.72 -13.71 -8.85
C ILE A 115 16.01 -14.52 -9.06
N ARG A 116 17.12 -14.10 -8.45
CA ARG A 116 18.40 -14.81 -8.53
C ARG A 116 18.35 -16.15 -7.79
N LEU A 117 17.74 -16.18 -6.62
CA LEU A 117 17.53 -17.41 -5.85
C LEU A 117 16.67 -18.41 -6.63
N TRP A 118 15.59 -17.95 -7.27
CA TRP A 118 14.73 -18.81 -8.08
C TRP A 118 15.47 -19.41 -9.27
N ALA A 119 16.31 -18.62 -9.97
CA ALA A 119 17.15 -19.12 -11.06
C ALA A 119 18.11 -20.23 -10.58
N LEU A 120 18.74 -20.02 -9.42
CA LEU A 120 19.61 -21.02 -8.80
C LEU A 120 18.84 -22.30 -8.43
N LEU A 121 17.66 -22.17 -7.81
CA LEU A 121 16.83 -23.31 -7.42
C LEU A 121 16.33 -24.10 -8.65
N ALA A 122 15.99 -23.40 -9.73
CA ALA A 122 15.58 -24.01 -11.00
C ALA A 122 16.76 -24.58 -11.82
N ARG A 123 18.01 -24.44 -11.35
CA ARG A 123 19.25 -24.84 -12.05
C ARG A 123 19.43 -24.17 -13.41
N ARG A 124 19.00 -22.91 -13.52
CA ARG A 124 19.11 -22.09 -14.72
C ARG A 124 20.32 -21.15 -14.57
N PRO A 125 21.03 -20.79 -15.67
CA PRO A 125 22.20 -19.91 -15.62
C PRO A 125 21.85 -18.46 -15.20
N GLY A 126 20.57 -18.08 -15.25
CA GLY A 126 20.08 -16.77 -14.85
C GLY A 126 18.57 -16.65 -15.04
N ALA A 127 18.05 -15.45 -14.83
CA ALA A 127 16.63 -15.12 -15.04
C ALA A 127 16.49 -13.87 -15.92
N ALA A 128 15.45 -13.86 -16.76
CA ALA A 128 15.07 -12.72 -17.59
C ALA A 128 13.67 -12.25 -17.18
N VAL A 129 13.55 -10.95 -16.89
CA VAL A 129 12.28 -10.31 -16.56
C VAL A 129 11.60 -9.86 -17.84
N MET A 130 10.37 -10.33 -18.06
CA MET A 130 9.53 -10.04 -19.22
C MET A 130 8.51 -8.98 -18.81
N VAL A 131 8.53 -7.82 -19.46
CA VAL A 131 7.60 -6.71 -19.23
C VAL A 131 6.46 -6.81 -20.25
N GLU A 132 5.20 -6.66 -19.80
CA GLU A 132 3.99 -6.67 -20.65
C GLU A 132 3.70 -8.00 -21.39
N ALA A 133 3.68 -9.14 -20.69
CA ALA A 133 3.14 -10.39 -21.23
C ALA A 133 1.76 -10.70 -20.64
N PRO A 134 0.65 -10.18 -21.19
CA PRO A 134 -0.69 -10.61 -20.78
C PRO A 134 -0.92 -12.02 -21.36
N GLY A 135 -0.98 -13.03 -20.50
CA GLY A 135 -1.50 -14.36 -20.86
C GLY A 135 -0.81 -15.04 -22.05
N GLY A 136 0.51 -14.97 -22.13
CA GLY A 136 1.28 -15.81 -23.06
C GLY A 136 1.46 -15.33 -24.52
N GLY A 137 1.27 -14.05 -24.86
CA GLY A 137 1.64 -13.52 -26.18
C GLY A 137 2.15 -12.08 -26.06
N GLN A 138 3.26 -11.64 -26.65
CA GLN A 138 3.79 -11.86 -28.01
C GLN A 138 5.31 -12.17 -28.06
N LEU A 139 5.93 -12.59 -26.95
CA LEU A 139 7.32 -13.04 -26.89
C LEU A 139 7.45 -14.58 -26.83
N TRP A 140 6.45 -15.28 -27.38
CA TRP A 140 6.50 -16.71 -27.69
C TRP A 140 7.37 -16.96 -28.92
N ASP A 141 8.52 -16.31 -28.98
CA ASP A 141 9.52 -16.56 -30.01
C ASP A 141 10.49 -17.61 -29.45
N PRO A 142 10.39 -18.89 -29.87
CA PRO A 142 11.28 -19.94 -29.40
C PRO A 142 12.76 -19.66 -29.68
N SER A 143 13.07 -18.64 -30.49
CA SER A 143 14.43 -18.12 -30.70
C SER A 143 15.06 -17.47 -29.46
N TYR A 144 14.27 -17.07 -28.46
CA TYR A 144 14.75 -16.53 -27.17
C TYR A 144 14.93 -17.58 -26.08
N ASP A 145 14.82 -18.88 -26.40
CA ASP A 145 14.97 -19.98 -25.46
C ASP A 145 16.44 -20.24 -25.09
N THR A 146 17.03 -19.26 -24.43
CA THR A 146 18.42 -19.24 -23.94
C THR A 146 18.62 -20.11 -22.69
N GLY A 147 17.60 -20.87 -22.28
CA GLY A 147 17.61 -21.66 -21.05
C GLY A 147 17.60 -20.83 -19.77
N LEU A 148 17.25 -19.53 -19.84
CA LEU A 148 17.07 -18.64 -18.68
C LEU A 148 15.66 -18.81 -18.06
N LEU A 149 15.55 -18.58 -16.75
CA LEU A 149 14.26 -18.56 -16.05
C LEU A 149 13.45 -17.33 -16.48
N ARG A 150 12.25 -17.56 -17.01
CA ARG A 150 11.36 -16.47 -17.47
C ARG A 150 10.48 -15.98 -16.33
N VAL A 151 10.50 -14.69 -16.10
CA VAL A 151 9.80 -14.06 -14.98
C VAL A 151 8.92 -12.94 -15.53
N GLU A 152 7.60 -13.08 -15.45
CA GLU A 152 6.62 -12.09 -15.92
C GLU A 152 6.42 -10.99 -14.89
N ASP A 153 6.49 -9.75 -15.35
CA ASP A 153 6.10 -8.57 -14.59
C ASP A 153 4.73 -8.06 -15.08
N PHE A 154 3.92 -7.53 -14.17
CA PHE A 154 2.57 -7.04 -14.43
C PHE A 154 2.49 -5.82 -15.38
N GLY A 155 3.58 -5.46 -16.09
CA GLY A 155 3.61 -4.37 -17.07
C GLY A 155 3.43 -2.97 -16.45
N LEU A 156 3.30 -2.86 -15.13
CA LEU A 156 3.41 -1.59 -14.44
C LEU A 156 4.91 -1.23 -14.36
N ASP A 157 5.45 -0.73 -15.47
CA ASP A 157 6.76 -0.08 -15.59
C ASP A 157 6.82 1.26 -14.82
N VAL A 158 6.04 1.33 -13.75
CA VAL A 158 5.57 2.52 -13.07
C VAL A 158 5.95 2.45 -11.59
N TRP A 159 7.11 1.85 -11.32
CA TRP A 159 7.72 1.81 -9.98
C TRP A 159 7.96 3.20 -9.41
N TRP A 160 8.15 4.19 -10.27
CA TRP A 160 8.22 5.60 -9.89
C TRP A 160 6.90 6.15 -9.35
N LEU A 161 5.75 5.53 -9.64
CA LEU A 161 4.45 5.89 -9.03
C LEU A 161 4.18 5.16 -7.71
N ALA A 162 4.95 4.15 -7.31
CA ALA A 162 4.79 3.51 -6.01
C ALA A 162 4.72 4.51 -4.83
N PRO A 163 5.59 5.52 -4.71
CA PRO A 163 5.45 6.54 -3.66
C PRO A 163 4.17 7.37 -3.80
N LEU A 164 3.69 7.64 -5.02
CA LEU A 164 2.44 8.37 -5.23
C LEU A 164 1.22 7.54 -4.79
N ILE A 165 1.23 6.23 -5.06
CA ILE A 165 0.17 5.30 -4.65
C ILE A 165 0.09 5.21 -3.12
N LEU A 166 1.24 5.11 -2.46
CA LEU A 166 1.34 5.12 -0.99
C LEU A 166 0.84 6.44 -0.39
N LEU A 167 1.28 7.57 -0.96
CA LEU A 167 0.85 8.90 -0.55
C LEU A 167 -0.66 9.09 -0.77
N ALA A 168 -1.20 8.62 -1.89
CA ALA A 168 -2.63 8.66 -2.15
C ALA A 168 -3.41 7.88 -1.08
N GLY A 169 -2.99 6.66 -0.73
CA GLY A 169 -3.63 5.88 0.32
C GLY A 169 -3.62 6.54 1.69
N LEU A 170 -2.50 7.15 2.07
CA LEU A 170 -2.37 7.93 3.29
C LEU A 170 -3.33 9.13 3.31
N LEU A 171 -3.33 9.93 2.24
CA LEU A 171 -4.11 11.16 2.16
C LEU A 171 -5.60 10.90 2.09
N LEU A 172 -6.01 9.92 1.27
CA LEU A 172 -7.40 9.48 1.20
C LEU A 172 -7.85 8.90 2.53
N GLY A 173 -7.03 8.08 3.18
CA GLY A 173 -7.33 7.53 4.51
C GLY A 173 -7.54 8.63 5.54
N PHE A 174 -6.68 9.63 5.59
CA PHE A 174 -6.85 10.77 6.49
C PHE A 174 -8.12 11.59 6.19
N LEU A 175 -8.36 11.90 4.91
CA LEU A 175 -9.52 12.66 4.46
C LEU A 175 -10.82 11.92 4.78
N LEU A 176 -10.92 10.65 4.43
CA LEU A 176 -12.09 9.82 4.70
C LEU A 176 -12.36 9.65 6.19
N ALA A 177 -11.32 9.57 7.01
CA ALA A 177 -11.48 9.46 8.46
C ALA A 177 -12.08 10.75 9.03
N SER A 178 -11.58 11.90 8.56
CA SER A 178 -12.12 13.21 8.96
C SER A 178 -13.57 13.42 8.51
N LEU A 179 -13.94 12.94 7.31
CA LEU A 179 -15.32 12.94 6.82
C LEU A 179 -16.20 12.06 7.70
N THR A 180 -15.73 10.85 8.01
CA THR A 180 -16.45 9.87 8.83
C THR A 180 -16.68 10.40 10.25
N GLN A 181 -15.71 11.09 10.83
CA GLN A 181 -15.89 11.76 12.11
C GLN A 181 -16.96 12.86 12.06
N ARG A 182 -17.00 13.65 10.98
CA ARG A 182 -17.90 14.79 10.86
C ARG A 182 -19.33 14.39 10.49
N PHE A 183 -19.50 13.49 9.53
CA PHE A 183 -20.80 13.12 8.95
C PHE A 183 -21.32 11.77 9.46
N GLY A 184 -20.46 10.91 10.00
CA GLY A 184 -20.82 9.60 10.55
C GLY A 184 -20.45 8.44 9.62
N PRO A 185 -20.70 7.18 10.04
CA PRO A 185 -20.23 5.98 9.34
C PRO A 185 -20.80 5.82 7.92
N ARG A 186 -21.96 6.43 7.62
CA ARG A 186 -22.57 6.36 6.27
C ARG A 186 -21.80 7.16 5.22
N SER A 187 -21.03 8.19 5.61
CA SER A 187 -20.22 8.96 4.65
C SER A 187 -19.01 8.19 4.11
N TYR A 188 -18.73 7.01 4.67
CA TYR A 188 -17.60 6.16 4.32
C TYR A 188 -17.80 5.36 3.03
N PHE A 189 -19.04 5.00 2.69
CA PHE A 189 -19.31 4.03 1.61
C PHE A 189 -18.86 4.54 0.24
N LEU A 190 -19.30 5.73 -0.13
CA LEU A 190 -19.10 6.28 -1.48
C LEU A 190 -17.62 6.53 -1.81
N PRO A 191 -16.84 7.18 -0.93
CA PRO A 191 -15.45 7.49 -1.27
C PRO A 191 -14.51 6.29 -1.06
N SER A 192 -14.87 5.30 -0.22
CA SER A 192 -14.12 4.05 -0.10
C SER A 192 -14.28 3.16 -1.35
N ILE A 193 -15.49 3.09 -1.90
CA ILE A 193 -15.74 2.41 -3.18
C ILE A 193 -14.98 3.11 -4.31
N LEU A 194 -15.00 4.45 -4.34
CA LEU A 194 -14.25 5.23 -5.31
C LEU A 194 -12.73 4.98 -5.20
N TYR A 195 -12.19 4.89 -3.98
CA TYR A 195 -10.79 4.58 -3.73
C TYR A 195 -10.39 3.17 -4.22
N LEU A 196 -11.19 2.15 -3.89
CA LEU A 196 -10.96 0.79 -4.37
C LEU A 196 -11.03 0.73 -5.89
N TYR A 197 -11.98 1.43 -6.51
CA TYR A 197 -12.09 1.52 -7.96
C TYR A 197 -10.86 2.18 -8.59
N LEU A 198 -10.33 3.27 -8.00
CA LEU A 198 -9.14 3.96 -8.51
C LEU A 198 -7.86 3.11 -8.42
N ILE A 199 -7.74 2.26 -7.40
CA ILE A 199 -6.59 1.36 -7.22
C ILE A 199 -6.66 0.15 -8.14
N PHE A 200 -7.82 -0.50 -8.23
CA PHE A 200 -7.98 -1.75 -8.97
C PHE A 200 -8.44 -1.54 -10.42
N SER A 201 -8.60 -0.29 -10.86
CA SER A 201 -8.97 0.00 -12.26
C SER A 201 -7.88 -0.54 -13.20
N PRO A 202 -8.22 -1.47 -14.11
CA PRO A 202 -7.26 -2.05 -15.05
C PRO A 202 -6.76 -1.05 -16.11
N ARG A 203 -7.33 0.16 -16.16
CA ARG A 203 -6.90 1.26 -17.03
C ARG A 203 -6.37 2.43 -16.20
N ALA A 204 -5.26 2.24 -15.51
CA ALA A 204 -4.51 3.31 -14.85
C ALA A 204 -3.76 4.23 -15.85
N GLU A 205 -4.18 4.31 -17.11
CA GLU A 205 -3.55 5.18 -18.12
C GLU A 205 -3.68 6.66 -17.75
N TRP A 206 -4.76 7.04 -17.05
CA TRP A 206 -4.97 8.41 -16.54
C TRP A 206 -3.92 8.87 -15.52
N LEU A 207 -3.26 7.94 -14.80
CA LEU A 207 -2.16 8.26 -13.89
C LEU A 207 -0.86 8.62 -14.63
N ARG A 208 -0.71 8.22 -15.90
CA ARG A 208 0.41 8.65 -16.77
C ARG A 208 0.21 10.08 -17.28
N ASP A 209 -1.00 10.60 -17.22
CA ASP A 209 -1.33 11.91 -17.79
C ASP A 209 -1.02 13.03 -16.78
N VAL A 210 0.17 13.63 -16.91
CA VAL A 210 0.73 14.64 -15.98
C VAL A 210 -0.22 15.83 -15.77
N ARG A 211 -1.07 16.13 -16.76
CA ARG A 211 -2.08 17.19 -16.70
C ARG A 211 -3.12 16.97 -15.60
N LEU A 212 -3.39 15.71 -15.22
CA LEU A 212 -4.34 15.35 -14.17
C LEU A 212 -3.69 15.31 -12.78
N LEU A 213 -2.35 15.24 -12.68
CA LEU A 213 -1.64 15.19 -11.39
C LEU A 213 -1.75 16.50 -10.62
N LEU A 214 -1.65 17.64 -11.29
CA LEU A 214 -1.72 18.96 -10.65
C LEU A 214 -3.11 19.24 -10.02
N PRO A 215 -4.24 19.08 -10.74
CA PRO A 215 -5.56 19.25 -10.13
C PRO A 215 -5.84 18.21 -9.03
N ALA A 216 -5.37 16.96 -9.19
CA ALA A 216 -5.49 15.96 -8.14
C ALA A 216 -4.71 16.34 -6.88
N ALA A 217 -3.48 16.86 -7.03
CA ALA A 217 -2.66 17.33 -5.92
C ALA A 217 -3.31 18.52 -5.20
N LEU A 218 -3.87 19.49 -5.94
CA LEU A 218 -4.59 20.62 -5.35
C LEU A 218 -5.84 20.18 -4.58
N LEU A 219 -6.63 19.25 -5.14
CA LEU A 219 -7.80 18.69 -4.45
C LEU A 219 -7.40 17.96 -3.16
N LEU A 220 -6.32 17.18 -3.19
CA LEU A 220 -5.79 16.50 -2.00
C LEU A 220 -5.28 17.50 -0.96
N ALA A 221 -4.58 18.57 -1.38
CA ALA A 221 -4.11 19.62 -0.48
C ALA A 221 -5.27 20.39 0.17
N ALA A 222 -6.31 20.72 -0.60
CA ALA A 222 -7.52 21.34 -0.07
C ALA A 222 -8.24 20.40 0.91
N GLY A 223 -8.33 19.11 0.58
CA GLY A 223 -8.89 18.09 1.46
C GLY A 223 -8.10 17.90 2.76
N LEU A 224 -6.76 17.97 2.70
CA LEU A 224 -5.88 17.97 3.87
C LEU A 224 -6.11 19.19 4.76
N ALA A 225 -6.14 20.39 4.17
CA ALA A 225 -6.40 21.61 4.92
C ALA A 225 -7.77 21.57 5.60
N TRP A 226 -8.79 21.09 4.87
CA TRP A 226 -10.14 20.92 5.41
C TRP A 226 -10.20 19.87 6.51
N SER A 227 -9.52 18.73 6.37
CA SER A 227 -9.51 17.65 7.37
C SER A 227 -8.83 18.10 8.67
N LEU A 228 -7.69 18.80 8.58
CA LEU A 228 -7.03 19.40 9.74
C LEU A 228 -7.94 20.42 10.45
N TRP A 229 -8.55 21.32 9.68
CA TRP A 229 -9.49 22.30 10.22
C TRP A 229 -10.71 21.62 10.87
N SER A 230 -11.28 20.61 10.21
CA SER A 230 -12.42 19.83 10.68
C SER A 230 -12.11 19.18 12.02
N LEU A 231 -10.98 18.47 12.14
CA LEU A 231 -10.56 17.79 13.37
C LEU A 231 -10.38 18.75 14.55
N LEU A 232 -9.91 19.97 14.30
CA LEU A 232 -9.78 21.00 15.33
C LEU A 232 -11.15 21.49 15.83
N HIS A 233 -12.16 21.59 14.96
CA HIS A 233 -13.41 22.30 15.26
C HIS A 233 -14.64 21.39 15.45
N THR A 234 -14.63 20.12 15.04
CA THR A 234 -15.82 19.26 15.09
C THR A 234 -16.14 18.77 16.50
N PRO A 235 -17.37 18.88 17.03
CA PRO A 235 -17.72 18.37 18.36
C PRO A 235 -17.45 16.85 18.47
N VAL A 236 -16.95 16.40 19.63
CA VAL A 236 -16.72 14.96 19.85
C VAL A 236 -18.09 14.30 19.88
N ARG A 237 -18.38 13.41 18.92
CA ARG A 237 -19.58 12.59 18.99
C ARG A 237 -19.43 11.65 20.19
N GLN A 238 -20.26 11.86 21.21
CA GLN A 238 -20.62 10.81 22.14
C GLN A 238 -21.43 9.82 21.31
N PHE A 239 -20.78 8.75 20.82
CA PHE A 239 -21.55 7.62 20.34
C PHE A 239 -22.24 7.01 21.57
N PRO A 240 -23.57 6.81 21.54
CA PRO A 240 -24.26 6.07 22.59
C PRO A 240 -23.76 4.63 22.69
#